data_AF-A0A849VDN9-F1
#
_entry.id   AF-A0A849VDN9-F1
#
_cell.length_a   1.000
_cell.length_b   1.000
_cell.length_c   1.000
_cell.angle_alpha   90.00
_cell.angle_beta   90.00
_cell.angle_gamma   90.00
#
_symmetry.space_group_name_H-M   'P 1'
#
loop_
_entity.id
_entity.type
_entity.pdbx_description
1 polymer ?
#
loop_
_entity_poly.entity_id
_entity_poly.type
_entity_poly.pdbx_seq_one_letter_code
_entity_poly.pdbx_strand_id
1 'polypeptide(L)'
;MNIRQSFIWASVGLFASHVQAVNYCGGQTSINNPFECCTSAKGVEGNCTWFAWKKAKDVWGHALQLNDYPRHAYRWDVNTYKAINKTSGYIYRSTPTLNSVAIQDSRNGSLGHVAWVTNIDGTQLTVQEQNCESDNQYPNGIERNSNFFNSYLLGIRVQDFWVKAHQISSDPNASIYNPNFDAQFKVKNITNSTPYYFRNLALAVHDSQGNYLYDMKKFEYSKRASDAIYTLSELSDGNYILSGGEASSGVRAVSYFTRPGQYRIVAKVRWLDNSWTEVGYQDITVQ
;
A
#
# COMPACT_ATOMS: atom_id res chain seq x y z
N MET A 1 67.58 -6.28 -23.05
CA MET A 1 66.58 -5.63 -23.93
C MET A 1 65.21 -6.18 -23.53
N ASN A 2 64.50 -5.49 -22.65
CA ASN A 2 63.27 -5.98 -22.01
C ASN A 2 62.04 -5.35 -22.69
N ILE A 3 61.23 -6.17 -23.34
CA ILE A 3 59.98 -5.76 -24.00
C ILE A 3 58.86 -5.79 -22.94
N ARG A 4 58.37 -4.61 -22.56
CA ARG A 4 57.13 -4.47 -21.75
C ARG A 4 55.93 -4.69 -22.68
N GLN A 5 55.17 -5.76 -22.45
CA GLN A 5 53.85 -5.95 -23.06
C GLN A 5 52.80 -5.20 -22.24
N SER A 6 52.18 -4.20 -22.85
CA SER A 6 51.02 -3.49 -22.30
C SER A 6 49.74 -4.22 -22.71
N PHE A 7 49.00 -4.73 -21.73
CA PHE A 7 47.65 -5.26 -21.93
C PHE A 7 46.66 -4.10 -21.98
N ILE A 8 46.01 -3.92 -23.13
CA ILE A 8 44.86 -3.01 -23.29
C ILE A 8 43.61 -3.80 -22.89
N TRP A 9 43.00 -3.41 -21.76
CA TRP A 9 41.66 -3.88 -21.39
C TRP A 9 40.63 -3.13 -22.22
N ALA A 10 40.04 -3.80 -23.21
CA ALA A 10 38.85 -3.31 -23.89
C ALA A 10 37.62 -3.62 -23.01
N SER A 11 37.10 -2.60 -22.34
CA SER A 11 35.81 -2.68 -21.63
C SER A 11 34.69 -2.79 -22.67
N VAL A 12 34.13 -3.99 -22.83
CA VAL A 12 32.87 -4.18 -23.56
C VAL A 12 31.75 -3.59 -22.70
N GLY A 13 31.35 -2.37 -23.03
CA GLY A 13 30.17 -1.75 -22.43
C GLY A 13 28.92 -2.52 -22.83
N LEU A 14 28.36 -3.29 -21.90
CA LEU A 14 27.01 -3.81 -22.01
C LEU A 14 26.05 -2.62 -21.97
N PHE A 15 25.54 -2.21 -23.14
CA PHE A 15 24.44 -1.28 -23.21
C PHE A 15 23.20 -1.96 -22.61
N ALA A 16 22.88 -1.64 -21.36
CA ALA A 16 21.57 -1.91 -20.81
C ALA A 16 20.56 -1.12 -21.64
N SER A 17 19.77 -1.81 -22.46
CA SER A 17 18.63 -1.24 -23.16
C SER A 17 17.68 -0.66 -22.12
N HIS A 18 17.72 0.66 -21.93
CA HIS A 18 16.74 1.38 -21.14
C HIS A 18 15.45 1.36 -21.96
N VAL A 19 14.58 0.41 -21.64
CA VAL A 19 13.28 0.32 -22.29
C VAL A 19 12.46 1.51 -21.80
N GLN A 20 12.04 2.35 -22.74
CA GLN A 20 11.41 3.63 -22.46
C GLN A 20 9.93 3.45 -22.11
N ALA A 21 9.45 4.25 -21.16
CA ALA A 21 8.03 4.41 -20.87
C ALA A 21 7.25 4.67 -22.17
N VAL A 22 6.26 3.81 -22.47
CA VAL A 22 5.42 3.98 -23.66
C VAL A 22 4.17 4.74 -23.26
N ASN A 23 4.01 5.94 -23.81
CA ASN A 23 2.83 6.77 -23.56
C ASN A 23 1.55 6.22 -24.24
N TYR A 24 1.65 5.15 -25.02
CA TYR A 24 0.54 4.54 -25.77
C TYR A 24 0.49 3.03 -25.52
N CYS A 25 -0.71 2.48 -25.35
CA CYS A 25 -0.92 1.04 -25.26
C CYS A 25 -2.35 0.65 -25.61
N GLY A 26 -2.53 -0.21 -26.61
CA GLY A 26 -3.83 -0.82 -26.91
C GLY A 26 -4.91 0.22 -27.16
N GLY A 27 -4.62 1.26 -27.95
CA GLY A 27 -5.58 2.33 -28.25
C GLY A 27 -5.64 3.47 -27.24
N GLN A 28 -4.87 3.43 -26.15
CA GLN A 28 -4.94 4.40 -25.06
C GLN A 28 -3.65 5.18 -24.87
N THR A 29 -3.78 6.42 -24.39
CA THR A 29 -2.64 7.24 -23.98
C THR A 29 -2.54 7.33 -22.45
N SER A 30 -1.33 7.21 -21.91
CA SER A 30 -1.03 7.38 -20.49
C SER A 30 0.33 8.06 -20.30
N ILE A 31 0.30 9.38 -20.14
CA ILE A 31 1.52 10.20 -19.96
C ILE A 31 2.23 9.80 -18.66
N ASN A 32 3.55 9.59 -18.73
CA ASN A 32 4.42 9.19 -17.61
C ASN A 32 4.11 7.81 -17.02
N ASN A 33 3.45 6.93 -17.78
CA ASN A 33 3.24 5.55 -17.33
C ASN A 33 4.59 4.82 -17.26
N PRO A 34 5.04 4.35 -16.09
CA PRO A 34 6.35 3.72 -15.96
C PRO A 34 6.35 2.26 -16.47
N PHE A 35 5.17 1.71 -16.75
CA PHE A 35 5.04 0.35 -17.28
C PHE A 35 5.11 0.35 -18.80
N GLU A 36 5.58 -0.74 -19.36
CA GLU A 36 5.63 -0.93 -20.81
C GLU A 36 4.31 -1.50 -21.32
N CYS A 37 3.96 -1.07 -22.52
CA CYS A 37 3.03 -1.85 -23.32
C CYS A 37 3.75 -3.05 -23.92
N CYS A 38 3.01 -4.10 -24.21
CA CYS A 38 3.50 -5.21 -25.00
C CYS A 38 2.65 -5.33 -26.26
N THR A 39 3.23 -5.92 -27.32
CA THR A 39 2.53 -6.24 -28.57
C THR A 39 2.54 -7.76 -28.78
N SER A 40 1.36 -8.37 -28.86
CA SER A 40 1.21 -9.79 -29.19
C SER A 40 1.68 -10.10 -30.62
N ALA A 41 1.84 -11.39 -30.95
CA ALA A 41 2.20 -11.83 -32.30
C ALA A 41 1.22 -11.36 -33.40
N LYS A 42 -0.03 -11.02 -33.03
CA LYS A 42 -1.04 -10.50 -33.95
C LYS A 42 -1.05 -8.97 -34.06
N GLY A 43 -0.07 -8.28 -33.47
CA GLY A 43 0.01 -6.83 -33.46
C GLY A 43 -0.93 -6.15 -32.46
N VAL A 44 -1.56 -6.93 -31.56
CA VAL A 44 -2.49 -6.40 -30.55
C VAL A 44 -1.71 -5.96 -29.32
N GLU A 45 -1.87 -4.71 -28.90
CA GLU A 45 -1.14 -4.10 -27.80
C GLU A 45 -1.89 -4.15 -26.46
N GLY A 46 -1.20 -4.51 -25.37
CA GLY A 46 -1.77 -4.50 -24.02
C GLY A 46 -0.77 -4.84 -22.91
N ASN A 47 -1.04 -4.40 -21.68
CA ASN A 47 -0.34 -4.87 -20.47
C ASN A 47 -1.18 -4.58 -19.22
N CYS A 48 -1.31 -5.54 -18.31
CA CYS A 48 -2.13 -5.41 -17.11
C CYS A 48 -1.63 -4.29 -16.18
N THR A 49 -0.32 -4.21 -15.97
CA THR A 49 0.29 -3.19 -15.10
C THR A 49 0.18 -1.79 -15.70
N TRP A 50 0.39 -1.65 -17.01
CA TRP A 50 0.20 -0.40 -17.73
C TRP A 50 -1.24 0.11 -17.59
N PHE A 51 -2.21 -0.76 -17.84
CA PHE A 51 -3.62 -0.38 -17.81
C PHE A 51 -4.11 -0.08 -16.39
N ALA A 52 -3.73 -0.90 -15.40
CA ALA A 52 -4.08 -0.64 -14.00
C ALA A 52 -3.49 0.68 -13.49
N TRP A 53 -2.24 1.00 -13.84
CA TRP A 53 -1.63 2.28 -13.48
C TRP A 53 -2.36 3.46 -14.13
N LYS A 54 -2.70 3.35 -15.43
CA LYS A 54 -3.49 4.36 -16.13
C LYS A 54 -4.83 4.57 -15.44
N LYS A 55 -5.57 3.49 -15.15
CA LYS A 55 -6.88 3.58 -14.49
C LYS A 55 -6.76 4.23 -13.10
N ALA A 56 -5.75 3.87 -12.31
CA ALA A 56 -5.47 4.54 -11.04
C ALA A 56 -5.22 6.05 -11.24
N LYS A 57 -4.37 6.43 -12.20
CA LYS A 57 -4.12 7.85 -12.50
C LYS A 57 -5.39 8.59 -12.95
N ASP A 58 -6.17 7.99 -13.85
CA ASP A 58 -7.35 8.64 -14.44
C ASP A 58 -8.50 8.74 -13.44
N VAL A 59 -8.75 7.69 -12.65
CA VAL A 59 -9.88 7.64 -11.72
C VAL A 59 -9.55 8.27 -10.38
N TRP A 60 -8.34 8.04 -9.84
CA TRP A 60 -7.94 8.68 -8.59
C TRP A 60 -7.39 10.09 -8.82
N GLY A 61 -6.96 10.44 -10.02
CA GLY A 61 -6.20 11.68 -10.26
C GLY A 61 -4.78 11.64 -9.70
N HIS A 62 -4.35 10.49 -9.20
CA HIS A 62 -3.05 10.30 -8.57
C HIS A 62 -2.38 9.05 -9.15
N ALA A 63 -1.23 9.24 -9.79
CA ALA A 63 -0.41 8.16 -10.29
C ALA A 63 0.15 7.30 -9.15
N LEU A 64 0.17 5.98 -9.31
CA LEU A 64 0.82 5.10 -8.33
C LEU A 64 2.33 5.39 -8.28
N GLN A 65 2.83 5.69 -7.08
CA GLN A 65 4.25 5.91 -6.79
C GLN A 65 4.92 4.59 -6.47
N LEU A 66 5.00 3.70 -7.46
CA LEU A 66 5.75 2.45 -7.37
C LEU A 66 7.18 2.72 -7.83
N ASN A 67 7.91 3.48 -7.02
CA ASN A 67 9.19 4.11 -7.38
C ASN A 67 10.32 3.11 -7.64
N ASP A 68 10.16 1.86 -7.23
CA ASP A 68 11.17 0.80 -7.34
C ASP A 68 10.52 -0.45 -7.95
N TYR A 69 10.73 -0.65 -9.25
CA TYR A 69 10.45 -1.86 -10.02
C TYR A 69 9.79 -3.04 -9.29
N PRO A 70 8.51 -3.26 -9.60
CA PRO A 70 8.22 -4.49 -10.29
C PRO A 70 7.35 -4.23 -11.51
N ARG A 71 7.91 -4.54 -12.68
CA ARG A 71 7.15 -4.69 -13.94
C ARG A 71 6.03 -5.73 -13.83
N HIS A 72 6.01 -6.51 -12.76
CA HIS A 72 5.15 -7.65 -12.58
C HIS A 72 4.11 -7.40 -11.50
N ALA A 73 2.88 -7.74 -11.83
CA ALA A 73 1.70 -7.57 -11.01
C ALA A 73 1.79 -8.26 -9.64
N TYR A 74 2.42 -9.43 -9.54
CA TYR A 74 2.50 -10.19 -8.29
C TYR A 74 3.21 -9.45 -7.14
N ARG A 75 3.92 -8.37 -7.43
CA ARG A 75 4.63 -7.57 -6.41
C ARG A 75 3.91 -6.28 -6.03
N TRP A 76 2.73 -6.00 -6.58
CA TRP A 76 2.06 -4.72 -6.35
C TRP A 76 1.52 -4.54 -4.92
N ASP A 77 1.43 -5.61 -4.13
CA ASP A 77 0.98 -5.61 -2.73
C ASP A 77 2.02 -6.07 -1.71
N VAL A 78 3.30 -6.01 -2.08
CA VAL A 78 4.42 -6.37 -1.19
C VAL A 78 4.69 -5.30 -0.13
N ASN A 79 5.36 -5.73 0.93
CA ASN A 79 5.68 -4.90 2.09
C ASN A 79 6.42 -3.60 1.77
N THR A 80 7.21 -3.55 0.68
CA THR A 80 7.93 -2.34 0.26
C THR A 80 7.00 -1.14 -0.02
N TYR A 81 5.74 -1.38 -0.39
CA TYR A 81 4.76 -0.31 -0.64
C TYR A 81 3.85 0.00 0.54
N LYS A 82 3.83 -0.86 1.55
CA LYS A 82 3.10 -0.64 2.80
C LYS A 82 3.93 0.28 3.72
N ALA A 83 3.28 0.88 4.71
CA ALA A 83 3.95 1.68 5.73
C ALA A 83 4.63 0.77 6.77
N ILE A 84 5.59 -0.04 6.31
CA ILE A 84 6.36 -0.97 7.13
C ILE A 84 7.73 -0.37 7.36
N ASN A 85 8.02 -0.03 8.62
CA ASN A 85 9.23 0.70 9.00
C ASN A 85 9.42 1.99 8.20
N LYS A 86 8.30 2.64 7.84
CA LYS A 86 8.22 3.80 6.94
C LYS A 86 7.14 4.77 7.41
N THR A 87 7.36 6.05 7.16
CA THR A 87 6.41 7.12 7.51
C THR A 87 5.14 7.11 6.65
N SER A 88 5.16 6.46 5.49
CA SER A 88 4.00 6.37 4.60
C SER A 88 3.99 5.10 3.76
N GLY A 89 2.82 4.74 3.24
CA GLY A 89 2.63 3.58 2.37
C GLY A 89 1.17 3.40 1.95
N TYR A 90 0.95 2.61 0.91
CA TYR A 90 -0.36 2.28 0.39
C TYR A 90 -1.13 1.31 1.30
N ILE A 91 -2.46 1.45 1.27
CA ILE A 91 -3.38 0.58 2.00
C ILE A 91 -3.96 -0.45 1.03
N TYR A 92 -3.97 -1.70 1.49
CA TYR A 92 -4.49 -2.86 0.77
C TYR A 92 -5.59 -3.51 1.60
N ARG A 93 -6.61 -4.07 0.94
CA ARG A 93 -7.61 -4.93 1.59
C ARG A 93 -7.58 -6.33 0.99
N SER A 94 -8.00 -7.32 1.77
CA SER A 94 -8.32 -8.67 1.28
C SER A 94 -9.75 -8.78 0.76
N THR A 95 -10.63 -7.82 1.09
CA THR A 95 -12.02 -7.78 0.62
C THR A 95 -12.11 -6.93 -0.65
N PRO A 96 -12.85 -7.39 -1.69
CA PRO A 96 -13.07 -6.62 -2.89
C PRO A 96 -13.57 -5.20 -2.62
N THR A 97 -13.02 -4.23 -3.35
CA THR A 97 -13.36 -2.81 -3.19
C THR A 97 -13.52 -2.15 -4.56
N LEU A 98 -14.60 -1.39 -4.78
CA LEU A 98 -14.83 -0.65 -6.01
C LEU A 98 -13.75 0.41 -6.24
N ASN A 99 -13.43 0.71 -7.49
CA ASN A 99 -12.42 1.70 -7.87
C ASN A 99 -11.06 1.44 -7.21
N SER A 100 -10.71 0.16 -7.10
CA SER A 100 -9.42 -0.32 -6.60
C SER A 100 -8.67 -1.08 -7.69
N VAL A 101 -7.36 -1.24 -7.49
CA VAL A 101 -6.58 -2.19 -8.30
C VAL A 101 -6.65 -3.55 -7.60
N ALA A 102 -7.33 -4.50 -8.22
CA ALA A 102 -7.31 -5.90 -7.81
C ALA A 102 -5.99 -6.54 -8.24
N ILE A 103 -5.38 -7.29 -7.33
CA ILE A 103 -4.05 -7.88 -7.47
C ILE A 103 -4.19 -9.38 -7.24
N GLN A 104 -3.62 -10.15 -8.15
CA GLN A 104 -3.43 -11.58 -8.03
C GLN A 104 -1.95 -11.83 -7.76
N ASP A 105 -1.63 -12.10 -6.50
CA ASP A 105 -0.31 -12.57 -6.14
C ASP A 105 -0.13 -14.03 -6.58
N SER A 106 0.81 -14.27 -7.49
CA SER A 106 1.19 -15.60 -7.95
C SER A 106 2.68 -15.82 -7.72
N ARG A 107 3.04 -16.30 -6.53
CA ARG A 107 4.44 -16.50 -6.11
C ARG A 107 5.16 -17.69 -6.77
N ASN A 108 4.46 -18.48 -7.57
CA ASN A 108 4.99 -19.70 -8.19
C ASN A 108 5.46 -19.47 -9.64
N GLY A 109 6.27 -18.44 -9.87
CA GLY A 109 6.93 -18.19 -11.17
C GLY A 109 6.06 -17.55 -12.26
N SER A 110 4.83 -17.12 -11.95
CA SER A 110 4.00 -16.32 -12.86
C SER A 110 4.19 -14.82 -12.61
N LEU A 111 3.90 -14.00 -13.62
CA LEU A 111 4.02 -12.54 -13.55
C LEU A 111 2.93 -11.89 -12.66
N GLY A 112 2.01 -12.70 -12.12
CA GLY A 112 0.79 -12.25 -11.45
C GLY A 112 -0.15 -11.55 -12.42
N HIS A 113 -1.21 -10.95 -11.87
CA HIS A 113 -2.14 -10.15 -12.66
C HIS A 113 -2.70 -8.98 -11.87
N VAL A 114 -2.99 -7.88 -12.56
CA VAL A 114 -3.70 -6.74 -11.97
C VAL A 114 -4.83 -6.29 -12.88
N ALA A 115 -5.93 -5.86 -12.28
CA ALA A 115 -7.08 -5.33 -13.01
C ALA A 115 -7.76 -4.23 -12.19
N TRP A 116 -8.54 -3.40 -12.87
CA TRP A 116 -9.31 -2.34 -12.22
C TRP A 116 -10.71 -2.83 -11.87
N VAL A 117 -11.13 -2.74 -10.60
CA VAL A 117 -12.48 -3.18 -10.17
C VAL A 117 -13.53 -2.14 -10.55
N THR A 118 -14.48 -2.52 -11.40
CA THR A 118 -15.59 -1.66 -11.84
C THR A 118 -16.93 -2.02 -11.23
N ASN A 119 -17.15 -3.29 -10.88
CA ASN A 119 -18.37 -3.73 -10.20
C ASN A 119 -18.08 -4.86 -9.20
N ILE A 120 -18.92 -4.96 -8.16
CA ILE A 120 -18.91 -6.06 -7.19
C ILE A 120 -20.34 -6.55 -7.01
N ASP A 121 -20.58 -7.83 -7.31
CA ASP A 121 -21.85 -8.52 -7.08
C ASP A 121 -21.59 -9.80 -6.28
N GLY A 122 -21.78 -9.72 -4.96
CA GLY A 122 -21.42 -10.78 -4.04
C GLY A 122 -19.93 -11.15 -4.12
N THR A 123 -19.64 -12.37 -4.55
CA THR A 123 -18.26 -12.87 -4.76
C THR A 123 -17.75 -12.65 -6.19
N GLN A 124 -18.60 -12.18 -7.09
CA GLN A 124 -18.26 -11.95 -8.49
C GLN A 124 -17.81 -10.51 -8.69
N LEU A 125 -16.65 -10.33 -9.32
CA LEU A 125 -16.10 -9.02 -9.66
C LEU A 125 -16.23 -8.81 -11.15
N THR A 126 -16.64 -7.61 -11.56
CA THR A 126 -16.38 -7.13 -12.91
C THR A 126 -15.14 -6.25 -12.86
N VAL A 127 -14.17 -6.55 -13.71
CA VAL A 127 -12.90 -5.84 -13.78
C VAL A 127 -12.64 -5.36 -15.21
N GLN A 128 -11.92 -4.24 -15.34
CA GLN A 128 -11.34 -3.77 -16.59
C GLN A 128 -9.83 -4.00 -16.59
N GLU A 129 -9.32 -4.64 -17.64
CA GLU A 129 -7.91 -5.01 -17.75
C GLU A 129 -7.39 -4.94 -19.19
N GLN A 130 -6.08 -4.97 -19.35
CA GLN A 130 -5.41 -5.35 -20.60
C GLN A 130 -4.44 -6.49 -20.32
N ASN A 131 -4.01 -7.19 -21.36
CA ASN A 131 -3.09 -8.32 -21.27
C ASN A 131 -2.18 -8.37 -22.50
N CYS A 132 -0.92 -8.65 -22.28
CA CYS A 132 0.11 -8.74 -23.31
C CYS A 132 -0.21 -9.76 -24.42
N GLU A 133 -0.78 -10.90 -24.07
CA GLU A 133 -0.92 -12.04 -25.00
C GLU A 133 -2.37 -12.35 -25.39
N SER A 134 -3.30 -11.44 -25.10
CA SER A 134 -4.70 -11.62 -25.49
C SER A 134 -4.94 -11.09 -26.91
N ASP A 135 -5.53 -11.94 -27.75
CA ASP A 135 -5.93 -11.59 -29.12
C ASP A 135 -7.03 -10.53 -29.18
N ASN A 136 -7.73 -10.32 -28.07
CA ASN A 136 -8.75 -9.29 -27.93
C ASN A 136 -8.21 -8.22 -26.98
N GLN A 137 -7.83 -7.04 -27.50
CA GLN A 137 -7.64 -5.83 -26.70
C GLN A 137 -8.52 -4.74 -27.30
N TYR A 138 -9.37 -4.14 -26.46
CA TYR A 138 -10.17 -2.99 -26.85
C TYR A 138 -9.49 -1.71 -26.33
N PRO A 139 -9.69 -0.57 -27.01
CA PRO A 139 -9.24 0.72 -26.51
C PRO A 139 -9.60 0.95 -25.05
N ASN A 140 -10.80 0.61 -24.62
CA ASN A 140 -11.23 0.88 -23.24
C ASN A 140 -10.87 -0.24 -22.23
N GLY A 141 -9.97 -1.15 -22.60
CA GLY A 141 -9.70 -2.38 -21.86
C GLY A 141 -10.76 -3.45 -22.12
N ILE A 142 -10.48 -4.66 -21.66
CA ILE A 142 -11.40 -5.79 -21.67
C ILE A 142 -12.13 -5.80 -20.35
N GLU A 143 -13.45 -5.89 -20.40
CA GLU A 143 -14.26 -6.14 -19.22
C GLU A 143 -14.42 -7.65 -19.00
N ARG A 144 -14.14 -8.13 -17.79
CA ARG A 144 -14.23 -9.55 -17.45
C ARG A 144 -14.82 -9.76 -16.07
N ASN A 145 -15.50 -10.89 -15.94
CA ASN A 145 -15.91 -11.41 -14.66
C ASN A 145 -14.78 -12.25 -14.04
N SER A 146 -14.39 -11.95 -12.80
CA SER A 146 -13.33 -12.64 -12.06
C SER A 146 -13.67 -12.80 -10.58
N ASN A 147 -13.07 -13.79 -9.93
CA ASN A 147 -13.16 -14.03 -8.49
C ASN A 147 -11.84 -14.53 -7.88
N PHE A 148 -10.72 -14.45 -8.60
CA PHE A 148 -9.43 -15.05 -8.19
C PHE A 148 -8.43 -14.04 -7.60
N PHE A 149 -8.77 -12.75 -7.55
CA PHE A 149 -7.92 -11.73 -6.92
C PHE A 149 -7.96 -11.89 -5.41
N ASN A 150 -6.83 -11.60 -4.74
CA ASN A 150 -6.67 -11.82 -3.30
C ASN A 150 -6.25 -10.56 -2.53
N SER A 151 -6.00 -9.45 -3.23
CA SER A 151 -5.55 -8.20 -2.64
C SER A 151 -6.06 -7.01 -3.47
N TYR A 152 -6.41 -5.91 -2.79
CA TYR A 152 -7.05 -4.75 -3.40
C TYR A 152 -6.35 -3.48 -2.93
N LEU A 153 -5.57 -2.87 -3.82
CA LEU A 153 -4.86 -1.62 -3.58
C LEU A 153 -5.82 -0.44 -3.70
N LEU A 154 -5.92 0.32 -2.62
CA LEU A 154 -6.83 1.46 -2.52
C LEU A 154 -6.13 2.79 -2.84
N GLY A 155 -6.94 3.78 -3.23
CA GLY A 155 -6.56 5.18 -3.31
C GLY A 155 -6.40 5.85 -1.94
N ILE A 156 -5.88 5.13 -0.95
CA ILE A 156 -5.61 5.63 0.40
C ILE A 156 -4.19 5.23 0.81
N ARG A 157 -3.53 6.10 1.60
CA ARG A 157 -2.21 5.85 2.17
C ARG A 157 -2.19 6.11 3.67
N VAL A 158 -1.35 5.36 4.38
CA VAL A 158 -0.85 5.78 5.69
C VAL A 158 0.12 6.95 5.47
N GLN A 159 0.05 7.95 6.35
CA GLN A 159 0.96 9.09 6.40
C GLN A 159 1.39 9.39 7.83
N ASP A 160 2.51 10.10 7.96
CA ASP A 160 3.06 10.55 9.24
C ASP A 160 3.10 9.45 10.30
N PHE A 161 3.41 8.20 9.89
CA PHE A 161 3.52 7.09 10.84
C PHE A 161 4.82 7.23 11.63
N TRP A 162 4.68 7.83 12.81
CA TRP A 162 5.74 8.17 13.72
C TRP A 162 5.64 7.34 15.00
N VAL A 163 6.80 6.95 15.51
CA VAL A 163 7.00 6.35 16.83
C VAL A 163 7.99 7.18 17.61
N LYS A 164 7.83 7.29 18.93
CA LYS A 164 8.71 8.06 19.82
C LYS A 164 10.19 7.75 19.61
N ALA A 165 10.52 6.47 19.54
CA ALA A 165 11.84 5.96 19.24
C ALA A 165 11.75 4.49 18.81
N HIS A 166 12.72 4.04 18.00
CA HIS A 166 12.85 2.62 17.63
C HIS A 166 13.56 1.78 18.69
N GLN A 167 14.27 2.43 19.61
CA GLN A 167 14.89 1.80 20.77
C GLN A 167 14.42 2.57 22.00
N ILE A 168 13.81 1.86 22.96
CA ILE A 168 13.36 2.43 24.22
C ILE A 168 13.81 1.57 25.39
N SER A 169 14.00 2.17 26.56
CA SER A 169 14.21 1.42 27.79
C SER A 169 12.88 0.89 28.33
N SER A 170 12.88 -0.38 28.72
CA SER A 170 11.86 -0.90 29.62
C SER A 170 11.88 -0.12 30.94
N ASP A 171 10.70 0.12 31.49
CA ASP A 171 10.54 0.72 32.82
C ASP A 171 9.58 -0.14 33.63
N PRO A 172 10.04 -0.83 34.69
CA PRO A 172 9.18 -1.65 35.54
C PRO A 172 8.02 -0.89 36.19
N ASN A 173 8.12 0.44 36.29
CA ASN A 173 7.10 1.31 36.86
C ASN A 173 6.20 1.96 35.78
N ALA A 174 6.48 1.73 34.50
CA ALA A 174 5.64 2.24 33.44
C ALA A 174 4.26 1.59 33.50
N SER A 175 3.24 2.43 33.32
CA SER A 175 1.84 2.02 33.35
C SER A 175 1.07 2.88 32.38
N ILE A 176 -0.23 2.64 32.24
CA ILE A 176 -1.05 3.54 31.44
C ILE A 176 -1.13 4.97 32.00
N TYR A 177 -0.95 5.14 33.31
CA TYR A 177 -0.92 6.46 33.94
C TYR A 177 0.45 7.13 33.88
N ASN A 178 1.49 6.36 33.54
CA ASN A 178 2.87 6.81 33.34
C ASN A 178 3.48 6.08 32.13
N PRO A 179 3.00 6.36 30.91
CA PRO A 179 3.47 5.65 29.72
C PRO A 179 4.89 6.08 29.34
N ASN A 180 5.73 5.14 28.93
CA ASN A 180 7.08 5.43 28.46
C ASN A 180 7.17 5.52 26.92
N PHE A 181 6.08 5.27 26.19
CA PHE A 181 6.04 5.25 24.73
C PHE A 181 4.78 5.92 24.15
N ASP A 182 4.94 6.63 23.03
CA ASP A 182 3.84 7.13 22.21
C ASP A 182 4.12 6.96 20.71
N ALA A 183 3.04 6.93 19.94
CA ALA A 183 3.07 6.81 18.49
C ALA A 183 1.89 7.54 17.88
N GLN A 184 2.00 7.87 16.60
CA GLN A 184 0.90 8.42 15.85
C GLN A 184 0.93 8.00 14.39
N PHE A 185 -0.23 8.04 13.73
CA PHE A 185 -0.32 7.98 12.28
C PHE A 185 -1.54 8.74 11.77
N LYS A 186 -1.56 8.98 10.45
CA LYS A 186 -2.71 9.51 9.72
C LYS A 186 -3.06 8.59 8.56
N VAL A 187 -4.28 8.73 8.08
CA VAL A 187 -4.74 8.11 6.83
C VAL A 187 -5.10 9.23 5.86
N LYS A 188 -4.58 9.19 4.64
CA LYS A 188 -4.86 10.16 3.57
C LYS A 188 -5.55 9.51 2.39
N ASN A 189 -6.69 10.06 1.99
CA ASN A 189 -7.31 9.77 0.73
C ASN A 189 -6.56 10.54 -0.37
N ILE A 190 -5.89 9.82 -1.26
CA ILE A 190 -5.10 10.42 -2.34
C ILE A 190 -5.91 10.59 -3.62
N THR A 191 -7.16 10.18 -3.64
CA THR A 191 -8.03 10.38 -4.79
C THR A 191 -8.53 11.82 -4.87
N ASN A 192 -8.91 12.30 -6.06
CA ASN A 192 -9.48 13.64 -6.23
C ASN A 192 -10.92 13.74 -5.72
N SER A 193 -11.71 12.68 -5.83
CA SER A 193 -13.16 12.75 -5.61
C SER A 193 -13.80 11.50 -5.01
N THR A 194 -13.10 10.36 -4.94
CA THR A 194 -13.70 9.11 -4.45
C THR A 194 -13.64 9.10 -2.92
N PRO A 195 -14.77 9.18 -2.20
CA PRO A 195 -14.74 9.13 -0.74
C PRO A 195 -14.42 7.72 -0.25
N TYR A 196 -13.78 7.63 0.91
CA TYR A 196 -13.63 6.38 1.65
C TYR A 196 -14.32 6.43 3.00
N TYR A 197 -14.87 5.29 3.39
CA TYR A 197 -15.63 5.12 4.62
C TYR A 197 -14.98 4.05 5.47
N PHE A 198 -14.67 4.39 6.72
CA PHE A 198 -14.21 3.45 7.73
C PHE A 198 -14.76 3.87 9.08
N ARG A 199 -14.96 2.89 9.96
CA ARG A 199 -15.53 3.10 11.31
C ARG A 199 -14.51 3.66 12.26
N ASN A 200 -13.31 3.05 12.28
CA ASN A 200 -12.30 3.36 13.28
C ASN A 200 -10.89 3.34 12.73
N LEU A 201 -10.02 4.11 13.39
CA LEU A 201 -8.57 4.00 13.29
C LEU A 201 -8.00 3.63 14.67
N ALA A 202 -6.96 2.82 14.70
CA ALA A 202 -6.33 2.40 15.95
C ALA A 202 -4.83 2.13 15.81
N LEU A 203 -4.12 2.21 16.93
CA LEU A 203 -2.77 1.71 17.10
C LEU A 203 -2.78 0.53 18.08
N ALA A 204 -2.03 -0.51 17.77
CA ALA A 204 -1.90 -1.70 18.61
C ALA A 204 -0.45 -2.11 18.79
N VAL A 205 -0.18 -2.84 19.87
CA VAL A 205 1.10 -3.50 20.11
C VAL A 205 0.97 -4.97 19.74
N HIS A 206 1.96 -5.45 18.99
CA HIS A 206 2.15 -6.85 18.64
C HIS A 206 3.52 -7.33 19.10
N ASP A 207 3.68 -8.64 19.24
CA ASP A 207 4.99 -9.25 19.44
C ASP A 207 5.81 -9.29 18.14
N SER A 208 7.04 -9.79 18.23
CA SER A 208 7.96 -9.92 17.09
C SER A 208 7.49 -10.87 15.98
N GLN A 209 6.57 -11.78 16.31
CA GLN A 209 5.97 -12.74 15.39
C GLN A 209 4.73 -12.15 14.70
N GLY A 210 4.25 -10.99 15.14
CA GLY A 210 3.04 -10.34 14.62
C GLY A 210 1.76 -10.86 15.28
N ASN A 211 1.85 -11.44 16.47
CA ASN A 211 0.67 -11.73 17.27
C ASN A 211 0.23 -10.46 18.01
N TYR A 212 -1.07 -10.17 17.96
CA TYR A 212 -1.67 -9.09 18.72
C TYR A 212 -1.49 -9.29 20.21
N LEU A 213 -1.05 -8.24 20.91
CA LEU A 213 -0.98 -8.21 22.38
C LEU A 213 -2.11 -7.39 22.97
N TYR A 214 -2.21 -6.11 22.59
CA TYR A 214 -3.23 -5.18 23.08
C TYR A 214 -3.32 -3.92 22.20
N ASP A 215 -4.46 -3.24 22.25
CA ASP A 215 -4.58 -1.90 21.66
C ASP A 215 -3.92 -0.85 22.56
N MET A 216 -3.22 0.10 21.93
CA MET A 216 -2.67 1.26 22.64
C MET A 216 -3.82 2.11 23.20
N LYS A 217 -3.51 3.08 24.06
CA LYS A 217 -4.53 3.89 24.74
C LYS A 217 -4.54 5.32 24.24
N LYS A 218 -5.71 5.98 24.23
CA LYS A 218 -5.84 7.38 23.78
C LYS A 218 -4.91 8.28 24.59
N PHE A 219 -4.19 9.17 23.92
CA PHE A 219 -3.44 10.22 24.60
C PHE A 219 -4.40 11.34 25.02
N GLU A 220 -5.00 11.20 26.20
CA GLU A 220 -5.79 12.26 26.82
C GLU A 220 -5.07 12.82 28.05
N TYR A 221 -4.84 14.14 28.08
CA TYR A 221 -4.36 14.86 29.27
C TYR A 221 -5.27 14.65 30.50
N SER A 222 -6.53 14.20 30.28
CA SER A 222 -7.57 13.99 31.29
C SER A 222 -7.45 12.67 32.09
N LYS A 223 -6.41 11.85 31.87
CA LYS A 223 -6.19 10.53 32.53
C LYS A 223 -7.22 9.44 32.22
N ARG A 224 -8.01 9.54 31.14
CA ARG A 224 -8.93 8.47 30.73
C ARG A 224 -8.22 7.44 29.84
N ALA A 225 -7.91 6.28 30.41
CA ALA A 225 -7.24 5.14 29.79
C ALA A 225 -8.14 4.31 28.85
N SER A 226 -8.91 4.96 27.97
CA SER A 226 -9.70 4.23 26.96
C SER A 226 -8.79 3.73 25.83
N ASP A 227 -9.18 2.64 25.18
CA ASP A 227 -8.47 2.14 24.00
C ASP A 227 -8.40 3.22 22.92
N ALA A 228 -7.26 3.28 22.22
CA ALA A 228 -6.96 4.20 21.12
C ALA A 228 -7.75 3.86 19.85
N ILE A 229 -9.03 3.58 20.00
CA ILE A 229 -9.97 3.34 18.93
C ILE A 229 -10.68 4.66 18.68
N TYR A 230 -10.26 5.35 17.64
CA TYR A 230 -10.80 6.63 17.22
C TYR A 230 -11.84 6.41 16.14
N THR A 231 -13.00 7.02 16.25
CA THR A 231 -13.92 7.13 15.10
C THR A 231 -13.36 8.16 14.12
N LEU A 232 -13.75 8.06 12.84
CA LEU A 232 -13.38 9.12 11.89
C LEU A 232 -14.04 10.46 12.25
N SER A 233 -15.21 10.46 12.89
CA SER A 233 -15.84 11.69 13.36
C SER A 233 -15.08 12.37 14.51
N GLU A 234 -14.29 11.63 15.29
CA GLU A 234 -13.36 12.19 16.28
C GLU A 234 -12.09 12.78 15.61
N LEU A 235 -11.80 12.37 14.37
CA LEU A 235 -10.55 12.69 13.66
C LEU A 235 -10.73 13.56 12.42
N SER A 236 -11.96 13.83 12.02
CA SER A 236 -12.31 14.73 10.93
C SER A 236 -13.31 15.74 11.48
N ASP A 237 -13.71 16.73 10.68
CA ASP A 237 -14.67 17.78 11.07
C ASP A 237 -16.10 17.23 11.28
N GLY A 238 -16.27 16.19 12.11
CA GLY A 238 -17.53 15.55 12.45
C GLY A 238 -18.00 14.45 11.48
N ASN A 239 -17.20 14.08 10.48
CA ASN A 239 -17.65 13.20 9.39
C ASN A 239 -17.20 11.72 9.56
N TYR A 240 -18.00 10.80 9.03
CA TYR A 240 -17.62 9.38 8.89
C TYR A 240 -17.03 9.06 7.51
N ILE A 241 -16.55 10.09 6.81
CA ILE A 241 -16.12 10.06 5.42
C ILE A 241 -14.78 10.77 5.33
N LEU A 242 -13.85 10.16 4.59
CA LEU A 242 -12.60 10.81 4.19
C LEU A 242 -12.73 11.16 2.69
N SER A 243 -12.99 12.43 2.39
CA SER A 243 -13.17 12.92 1.02
C SER A 243 -11.87 12.89 0.23
N GLY A 244 -11.95 13.04 -1.08
CA GLY A 244 -10.77 13.11 -1.95
C GLY A 244 -9.80 14.21 -1.50
N GLY A 245 -8.51 13.88 -1.37
CA GLY A 245 -7.44 14.78 -0.96
C GLY A 245 -7.32 15.00 0.55
N GLU A 246 -8.33 14.64 1.34
CA GLU A 246 -8.34 14.81 2.79
C GLU A 246 -7.41 13.83 3.51
N ALA A 247 -6.92 14.27 4.67
CA ALA A 247 -6.23 13.42 5.62
C ALA A 247 -6.96 13.44 6.96
N SER A 248 -6.99 12.30 7.65
CA SER A 248 -7.46 12.25 9.02
C SER A 248 -6.56 13.11 9.91
N SER A 249 -7.12 13.60 11.01
CA SER A 249 -6.32 14.03 12.15
C SER A 249 -5.45 12.87 12.65
N GLY A 250 -4.37 13.22 13.34
CA GLY A 250 -3.43 12.23 13.87
C GLY A 250 -4.08 11.34 14.92
N VAL A 251 -4.03 10.03 14.71
CA VAL A 251 -4.34 9.01 15.72
C VAL A 251 -3.15 8.95 16.65
N ARG A 252 -3.19 9.62 17.80
CA ARG A 252 -2.07 9.62 18.77
C ARG A 252 -2.38 8.72 19.95
N ALA A 253 -1.53 7.74 20.20
CA ALA A 253 -1.73 6.78 21.28
C ALA A 253 -0.48 6.58 22.13
N VAL A 254 -0.67 6.13 23.36
CA VAL A 254 0.39 5.77 24.31
C VAL A 254 0.39 4.28 24.63
N SER A 255 1.58 3.79 24.97
CA SER A 255 1.80 2.44 25.50
C SER A 255 2.85 2.49 26.62
N TYR A 256 2.95 1.39 27.36
CA TYR A 256 3.97 1.19 28.37
C TYR A 256 4.64 -0.17 28.16
N PHE A 257 5.96 -0.20 28.31
CA PHE A 257 6.74 -1.42 28.18
C PHE A 257 7.56 -1.64 29.45
N THR A 258 7.23 -2.71 30.18
CA THR A 258 7.87 -3.09 31.46
C THR A 258 8.90 -4.20 31.32
N ARG A 259 9.01 -4.79 30.12
CA ARG A 259 9.92 -5.92 29.84
C ARG A 259 10.67 -5.70 28.52
N PRO A 260 11.96 -6.03 28.48
CA PRO A 260 12.73 -6.04 27.23
C PRO A 260 12.11 -6.99 26.20
N GLY A 261 12.29 -6.68 24.92
CA GLY A 261 11.75 -7.49 23.83
C GLY A 261 11.71 -6.76 22.49
N GLN A 262 11.28 -7.48 21.45
CA GLN A 262 11.00 -6.92 20.14
C GLN A 262 9.49 -6.86 19.93
N TYR A 263 8.99 -5.71 19.51
CA TYR A 263 7.56 -5.45 19.36
C TYR A 263 7.28 -4.74 18.04
N ARG A 264 6.03 -4.82 17.58
CA ARG A 264 5.54 -3.99 16.47
C ARG A 264 4.45 -3.05 16.95
N ILE A 265 4.57 -1.80 16.53
CA ILE A 265 3.49 -0.82 16.64
C ILE A 265 2.72 -0.86 15.33
N VAL A 266 1.47 -1.31 15.38
CA VAL A 266 0.66 -1.62 14.20
C VAL A 266 -0.45 -0.60 14.05
N ALA A 267 -0.49 0.08 12.91
CA ALA A 267 -1.60 0.94 12.51
C ALA A 267 -2.72 0.11 11.89
N LYS A 268 -3.96 0.34 12.31
CA LYS A 268 -5.13 -0.43 11.91
C LYS A 268 -6.28 0.47 11.45
N VAL A 269 -7.04 -0.02 10.48
CA VAL A 269 -8.31 0.56 10.01
C VAL A 269 -9.43 -0.46 10.21
N ARG A 270 -10.55 -0.04 10.80
CA ARG A 270 -11.78 -0.83 10.87
C ARG A 270 -12.76 -0.37 9.80
N TRP A 271 -13.12 -1.23 8.88
CA TRP A 271 -14.01 -0.90 7.77
C TRP A 271 -15.49 -0.97 8.17
N LEU A 272 -16.39 -0.57 7.26
CA LEU A 272 -17.84 -0.60 7.48
C LEU A 272 -18.39 -2.01 7.74
N ASP A 273 -17.76 -3.04 7.16
CA ASP A 273 -18.05 -4.46 7.37
C ASP A 273 -17.51 -5.00 8.70
N ASN A 274 -17.01 -4.13 9.59
CA ASN A 274 -16.40 -4.44 10.88
C ASN A 274 -15.06 -5.20 10.82
N SER A 275 -14.53 -5.52 9.63
CA SER A 275 -13.20 -6.11 9.49
C SER A 275 -12.12 -5.12 9.89
N TRP A 276 -11.07 -5.62 10.53
CA TRP A 276 -9.84 -4.88 10.80
C TRP A 276 -8.80 -5.21 9.73
N THR A 277 -8.09 -4.18 9.27
CA THR A 277 -6.95 -4.32 8.38
C THR A 277 -5.74 -3.61 8.97
N GLU A 278 -4.61 -4.29 8.99
CA GLU A 278 -3.32 -3.70 9.30
C GLU A 278 -2.83 -2.93 8.09
N VAL A 279 -2.55 -1.64 8.29
CA VAL A 279 -2.23 -0.71 7.20
C VAL A 279 -0.76 -0.28 7.22
N GLY A 280 -0.03 -0.65 8.27
CA GLY A 280 1.40 -0.45 8.41
C GLY A 280 1.87 -0.87 9.79
N TYR A 281 3.19 -0.98 9.97
CA TYR A 281 3.78 -1.14 11.29
C TYR A 281 5.18 -0.52 11.39
N GLN A 282 5.60 -0.25 12.62
CA GLN A 282 6.96 0.16 12.97
C GLN A 282 7.51 -0.84 14.00
N ASP A 283 8.63 -1.49 13.70
CA ASP A 283 9.34 -2.37 14.62
C ASP A 283 10.07 -1.50 15.67
N ILE A 284 10.00 -1.92 16.92
CA ILE A 284 10.71 -1.30 18.05
C ILE A 284 11.41 -2.37 18.90
N THR A 285 12.55 -1.97 19.48
CA THR A 285 13.27 -2.75 20.48
C THR A 285 13.12 -2.10 21.86
N VAL A 286 12.72 -2.90 22.84
CA VAL A 286 12.70 -2.52 24.25
C VAL A 286 13.91 -3.18 24.94
N GLN A 287 14.75 -2.38 25.60
CA GLN A 287 15.97 -2.82 26.29
C GLN A 287 15.80 -2.86 27.81
#